data_AF-A0A268AB24-F1
#
_entry.id   AF-A0A268AB24-F1
#
_cell.length_a   1.000
_cell.length_b   1.000
_cell.length_c   1.000
_cell.angle_alpha   90.00
_cell.angle_beta   90.00
_cell.angle_gamma   90.00
#
_symmetry.space_group_name_H-M   'P 1'
#
loop_
_entity.id
_entity.type
_entity.pdbx_description
1 polymer ?
#
loop_
_entity_poly.entity_id
_entity_poly.type
_entity_poly.pdbx_seq_one_letter_code
_entity_poly.pdbx_strand_id
1 'polypeptide(L)'
;MLNEEKMTIVKMIDERFGELVKVMKKERGYSLHEISDRTNLSPSYIYRVIRGHRFALLETKLNILLNCFKMEEEVEIYLKMVIKNKESLKKITD
;
A
#
# COMPACT_ATOMS: atom_id res chain seq x y z
N MET A 1 -14.74 4.05 -17.34
CA MET A 1 -13.79 2.93 -17.42
C MET A 1 -12.64 3.23 -16.48
N LEU A 2 -12.17 2.25 -15.70
CA LEU A 2 -10.94 2.41 -14.92
C LEU A 2 -9.76 2.54 -15.90
N ASN A 3 -8.90 3.53 -15.72
CA ASN A 3 -7.65 3.65 -16.49
C ASN A 3 -6.76 2.41 -16.19
N GLU A 4 -6.08 1.87 -17.20
CA GLU A 4 -5.21 0.68 -17.10
C GLU A 4 -4.10 0.87 -16.06
N GLU A 5 -3.61 2.09 -15.92
CA GLU A 5 -2.63 2.48 -14.91
C GLU A 5 -3.16 2.27 -13.47
N LYS A 6 -4.40 2.71 -13.19
CA LYS A 6 -5.02 2.53 -11.86
C LYS A 6 -5.21 1.05 -11.54
N MET A 7 -5.62 0.24 -12.52
CA MET A 7 -5.75 -1.21 -12.32
C MET A 7 -4.40 -1.86 -12.03
N THR A 8 -3.33 -1.38 -12.66
CA THR A 8 -1.96 -1.85 -12.41
C THR A 8 -1.53 -1.53 -10.98
N ILE A 9 -1.76 -0.29 -10.51
CA ILE A 9 -1.47 0.10 -9.12
C ILE A 9 -2.26 -0.76 -8.14
N VAL A 10 -3.56 -0.95 -8.36
CA VAL A 10 -4.40 -1.74 -7.45
C VAL A 10 -3.92 -3.19 -7.34
N LYS A 11 -3.50 -3.82 -8.45
CA LYS A 11 -2.85 -5.14 -8.40
C LYS A 11 -1.57 -5.13 -7.58
N MET A 12 -0.73 -4.10 -7.74
CA MET A 12 0.49 -3.95 -6.94
C MET A 12 0.20 -3.75 -5.44
N ILE A 13 -0.89 -3.05 -5.07
CA ILE A 13 -1.31 -2.92 -3.67
C ILE A 13 -1.56 -4.29 -3.05
N ASP A 14 -2.19 -5.21 -3.80
CA ASP A 14 -2.52 -6.54 -3.30
C ASP A 14 -1.30 -7.46 -3.24
N GLU A 15 -0.62 -7.62 -4.38
CA GLU A 15 0.37 -8.68 -4.61
C GLU A 15 1.81 -8.25 -4.29
N ARG A 16 2.14 -6.97 -4.51
CA ARG A 16 3.53 -6.48 -4.53
C ARG A 16 3.69 -5.14 -3.81
N PHE A 17 3.04 -5.03 -2.65
CA PHE A 17 2.93 -3.76 -1.93
C PHE A 17 4.29 -3.12 -1.60
N GLY A 18 5.28 -3.90 -1.17
CA GLY A 18 6.63 -3.38 -0.89
C GLY A 18 7.32 -2.77 -2.11
N GLU A 19 7.11 -3.35 -3.30
CA GLU A 19 7.60 -2.82 -4.57
C GLU A 19 6.91 -1.49 -4.91
N LEU A 20 5.58 -1.43 -4.75
CA LEU A 20 4.82 -0.19 -4.94
C LEU A 20 5.35 0.93 -4.06
N VAL A 21 5.54 0.67 -2.76
CA VAL A 21 6.07 1.68 -1.82
C VAL A 21 7.47 2.12 -2.24
N LYS A 22 8.32 1.20 -2.71
CA LYS A 22 9.67 1.52 -3.20
C LYS A 22 9.63 2.45 -4.41
N VAL A 23 8.76 2.16 -5.38
CA VAL A 23 8.58 2.96 -6.59
C VAL A 23 8.07 4.35 -6.25
N MET A 24 6.95 4.44 -5.51
CA MET A 24 6.34 5.70 -5.10
C MET A 24 7.28 6.57 -4.27
N LYS A 25 8.04 5.96 -3.35
CA LYS A 25 9.09 6.65 -2.58
C LYS A 25 10.13 7.29 -3.50
N LYS A 26 10.61 6.56 -4.52
CA LYS A 26 11.62 7.04 -5.47
C LYS A 26 11.06 8.16 -6.35
N GLU A 27 9.87 7.97 -6.91
CA GLU A 27 9.23 8.93 -7.82
C GLU A 27 8.92 10.25 -7.13
N ARG A 28 8.54 10.20 -5.85
CA ARG A 28 8.18 11.40 -5.06
C ARG A 28 9.36 11.98 -4.27
N GLY A 29 10.56 11.40 -4.39
CA GLY A 29 11.75 11.88 -3.71
C GLY A 29 11.75 11.70 -2.19
N TYR A 30 10.88 10.86 -1.63
CA TYR A 30 10.78 10.67 -0.18
C TYR A 30 11.92 9.80 0.36
N SER A 31 12.34 10.11 1.58
CA SER A 31 13.18 9.28 2.45
C SER A 31 12.35 8.30 3.27
N LEU A 32 13.00 7.35 3.96
CA LEU A 32 12.28 6.47 4.90
C LEU A 32 11.76 7.24 6.12
N HIS A 33 12.48 8.29 6.54
CA HIS A 33 12.07 9.15 7.64
C HIS A 33 10.81 9.95 7.30
N GLU A 34 10.70 10.49 6.09
CA GLU A 34 9.47 11.19 5.70
C GLU A 34 8.25 10.28 5.65
N ILE A 35 8.41 9.01 5.22
CA ILE A 35 7.32 8.03 5.30
C ILE A 35 6.99 7.77 6.78
N SER A 36 8.01 7.64 7.63
CA SER A 36 7.86 7.45 9.08
C SER A 36 7.05 8.57 9.72
N ASP A 37 7.44 9.82 9.50
CA ASP A 37 6.80 11.01 10.07
C ASP A 37 5.32 11.11 9.66
N ARG A 38 5.00 10.75 8.42
CA ARG A 38 3.64 10.82 7.88
C ARG A 38 2.73 9.68 8.33
N THR A 39 3.30 8.56 8.77
CA THR A 39 2.54 7.32 9.05
C THR A 39 2.66 6.85 10.50
N ASN A 40 3.53 7.47 11.30
CA ASN A 40 3.88 7.03 12.65
C ASN A 40 4.39 5.57 12.71
N LEU A 41 4.97 5.08 11.61
CA LEU A 41 5.61 3.76 11.53
C LEU A 41 7.11 3.92 11.68
N SER A 42 7.80 2.98 12.36
CA SER A 42 9.25 3.06 12.47
C SER A 42 9.96 2.89 11.10
N PRO A 43 11.07 3.60 10.83
CA PRO A 43 11.83 3.45 9.59
C PRO A 43 12.24 1.98 9.33
N SER A 44 12.61 1.25 10.38
CA SER A 44 12.95 -0.18 10.31
C SER A 44 11.77 -1.06 9.89
N TYR A 45 10.55 -0.73 10.32
CA TYR A 45 9.36 -1.44 9.87
C TYR A 45 9.06 -1.15 8.39
N ILE A 46 9.10 0.11 7.97
CA ILE A 46 8.91 0.52 6.57
C ILE A 46 9.94 -0.16 5.65
N TYR A 47 11.20 -0.21 6.08
CA TYR A 47 12.26 -0.92 5.35
C TYR A 47 11.93 -2.41 5.16
N ARG A 48 11.47 -3.10 6.21
CA ARG A 48 11.06 -4.52 6.10
C ARG A 48 9.89 -4.74 5.16
N VAL A 49 8.92 -3.82 5.15
CA VAL A 49 7.79 -3.84 4.19
C VAL A 49 8.31 -3.73 2.76
N ILE A 50 9.17 -2.73 2.47
CA ILE A 50 9.74 -2.51 1.13
C ILE A 50 10.55 -3.70 0.64
N ARG A 51 11.29 -4.36 1.53
CA ARG A 51 12.13 -5.52 1.19
C ARG A 51 11.35 -6.83 1.03
N GLY A 52 10.04 -6.85 1.29
CA GLY A 52 9.22 -8.05 1.19
C GLY A 52 9.45 -9.05 2.32
N HIS A 53 10.09 -8.64 3.42
CA HIS A 53 10.34 -9.51 4.57
C HIS A 53 9.12 -9.68 5.48
N ARG A 54 8.04 -8.91 5.24
CA ARG A 54 6.78 -9.00 5.98
C ARG A 54 5.61 -8.64 5.08
N PHE A 55 4.56 -9.45 5.10
CA PHE A 55 3.26 -9.05 4.55
C PHE A 55 2.75 -7.85 5.36
N ALA A 56 2.49 -6.74 4.67
CA ALA A 56 1.88 -5.58 5.29
C ALA A 56 0.39 -5.90 5.54
N LEU A 57 -0.03 -5.75 6.80
CA LEU A 57 -1.44 -5.78 7.16
C LEU A 57 -2.20 -4.70 6.39
N LEU A 58 -3.52 -4.89 6.22
CA LEU A 58 -4.36 -3.94 5.49
C LEU A 58 -4.21 -2.52 6.08
N GLU A 59 -4.27 -2.37 7.41
CA GLU A 59 -4.10 -1.08 8.09
C GLU A 59 -2.78 -0.38 7.72
N THR A 60 -1.67 -1.13 7.62
CA THR A 60 -0.38 -0.60 7.20
C THR A 60 -0.41 -0.13 5.76
N LYS A 61 -1.03 -0.92 4.87
CA LYS A 61 -1.19 -0.54 3.46
C LYS A 61 -1.98 0.76 3.34
N LEU A 62 -3.12 0.85 4.00
CA LEU A 62 -3.99 2.02 3.99
C LEU A 62 -3.29 3.25 4.57
N ASN A 63 -2.64 3.13 5.73
CA ASN A 63 -1.93 4.23 6.37
C ASN A 63 -0.86 4.81 5.43
N ILE A 64 -0.02 3.97 4.82
CA ILE A 64 1.01 4.44 3.88
C ILE A 64 0.38 5.10 2.64
N LEU A 65 -0.61 4.45 2.02
CA LEU A 65 -1.22 4.96 0.79
C LEU A 65 -1.95 6.30 1.01
N LEU A 66 -2.71 6.42 2.09
CA LEU A 66 -3.52 7.61 2.38
C LEU A 66 -2.68 8.73 3.01
N ASN A 67 -1.88 8.42 4.02
CA ASN A 67 -1.19 9.47 4.78
C ASN A 67 0.11 9.91 4.11
N CYS A 68 0.86 8.98 3.50
CA CYS A 68 2.10 9.33 2.80
C CYS A 68 1.86 9.70 1.33
N PHE A 69 1.13 8.86 0.59
CA PHE A 69 1.03 8.99 -0.86
C PHE A 69 -0.27 9.64 -1.39
N LYS A 70 -1.27 9.96 -0.56
CA LYS A 70 -2.50 10.63 -1.04
C LYS A 70 -3.11 9.90 -2.25
N MET A 71 -3.30 8.60 -2.09
CA MET A 71 -3.82 7.69 -3.11
C MET A 71 -5.25 7.24 -2.76
N GLU A 72 -6.10 8.21 -2.41
CA GLU A 72 -7.47 7.97 -1.94
C GLU A 72 -8.29 7.16 -2.96
N GLU A 73 -8.17 7.50 -4.25
CA GLU A 73 -8.93 6.85 -5.31
C GLU A 73 -8.51 5.38 -5.53
N GLU A 74 -7.21 5.10 -5.56
CA GLU A 74 -6.68 3.75 -5.70
C GLU A 74 -7.03 2.88 -4.49
N VAL A 75 -7.00 3.46 -3.29
CA VAL A 75 -7.45 2.80 -2.07
C VAL A 75 -8.93 2.43 -2.14
N GLU A 76 -9.79 3.34 -2.61
CA GLU A 76 -11.21 3.06 -2.75
C GLU A 76 -11.46 1.88 -3.71
N ILE A 77 -10.75 1.85 -4.85
CA ILE A 77 -10.84 0.76 -5.83
C ILE A 77 -10.35 -0.56 -5.23
N TYR A 78 -9.21 -0.53 -4.54
CA TYR A 78 -8.64 -1.71 -3.89
C TYR A 78 -9.61 -2.30 -2.85
N LEU A 79 -10.17 -1.48 -1.97
CA LEU A 79 -11.13 -1.94 -0.96
C LEU A 79 -12.40 -2.51 -1.60
N LYS A 80 -12.92 -1.89 -2.67
CA LYS A 80 -14.05 -2.45 -3.43
C LYS A 80 -13.73 -3.83 -4.00
N MET A 81 -12.51 -4.06 -4.50
CA MET A 81 -12.08 -5.37 -5.01
C MET A 81 -11.97 -6.41 -3.91
N VAL A 82 -11.35 -6.05 -2.78
CA VAL A 82 -11.23 -6.90 -1.60
C VAL A 82 -12.60 -7.33 -1.08
N ILE A 83 -13.54 -6.38 -0.91
CA ILE A 83 -14.88 -6.66 -0.38
C ILE A 83 -15.68 -7.57 -1.33
N LYS A 84 -15.54 -7.39 -2.65
CA LYS A 84 -16.18 -8.25 -3.65
C LYS A 84 -15.63 -9.67 -3.63
N ASN A 85 -14.37 -9.87 -3.21
CA ASN A 85 -13.75 -11.17 -3.13
C ASN A 85 -13.83 -11.73 -1.68
N LYS A 86 -14.80 -12.61 -1.44
CA LYS A 86 -15.03 -13.25 -0.13
C LYS A 86 -13.79 -13.95 0.45
N GLU A 87 -12.90 -14.49 -0.38
CA GLU A 87 -11.66 -15.12 0.11
C GLU A 87 -10.62 -14.09 0.55
N SER A 88 -10.47 -12.99 -0.21
CA SER A 88 -9.60 -11.88 0.18
C SER A 88 -10.08 -11.20 1.46
N LEU A 89 -11.39 -11.08 1.65
CA LEU A 89 -11.97 -10.53 2.87
C LEU A 89 -11.61 -11.38 4.10
N LYS A 90 -11.69 -12.71 4.01
CA LYS A 90 -11.31 -13.62 5.11
C LYS A 90 -9.85 -13.45 5.52
N LYS A 91 -8.93 -13.32 4.56
CA LYS A 91 -7.49 -13.11 4.80
C LYS A 91 -7.16 -11.80 5.55
N ILE A 92 -8.11 -10.89 5.66
CA ILE A 92 -7.95 -9.59 6.33
C ILE A 92 -8.60 -9.60 7.73
N THR A 93 -9.61 -10.44 7.95
CA THR A 93 -10.33 -10.53 9.22
C THR A 93 -9.75 -11.56 10.19
N ASP A 94 -8.93 -12.48 9.70
CA ASP A 94 -8.23 -13.53 10.47
C ASP A 94 -6.79 -13.10 10.80
#